data_AF-A0A1X7TY77-F1
#
_entry.id   AF-A0A1X7TY77-F1
#
_cell.length_a   1.000
_cell.length_b   1.000
_cell.length_c   1.000
_cell.angle_alpha   90.00
_cell.angle_beta   90.00
_cell.angle_gamma   90.00
#
_symmetry.space_group_name_H-M   'P 1'
#
loop_
_entity.id
_entity.type
_entity.pdbx_description
1 polymer ?
#
loop_
_entity_poly.entity_id
_entity_poly.type
_entity_poly.pdbx_seq_one_letter_code
_entity_poly.pdbx_strand_id
1 'polypeptide(L)'
;MASFFKKQPDLHETLFQLKMTNKQMERLAKKAEKEEKIQKSKITKALQQGNKEGARIYAENAIRKKNEGLNYLRMAARIDAVSNRVQSAMMMKDLSKQMGSVVKGLDSVLATMDLEKISSTMDKFESLFSDLDTHTEVMDSTMASAMTLSTPEDQVEGLMKQVAEENGLEVLDKLATATPGTDTVSTLTNEEEDKLSRRLAQLRDPA
;
A
#
# COMPACT_ATOMS: atom_id res chain seq x y z
N MET A 1 -19.32 23.04 -37.47
CA MET A 1 -18.98 22.94 -36.04
C MET A 1 -18.28 21.62 -35.82
N ALA A 2 -17.02 21.66 -35.38
CA ALA A 2 -16.16 20.49 -35.27
C ALA A 2 -16.63 19.54 -34.15
N SER A 3 -16.62 18.24 -34.45
CA SER A 3 -16.90 17.15 -33.53
C SER A 3 -15.94 17.18 -32.34
N PHE A 4 -16.49 17.42 -31.16
CA PHE A 4 -15.82 17.38 -29.85
C PHE A 4 -15.95 15.99 -29.18
N PHE A 5 -16.15 14.92 -29.95
CA PHE A 5 -16.09 13.56 -29.42
C PHE A 5 -14.63 13.15 -29.21
N LYS A 6 -14.02 13.71 -28.15
CA LYS A 6 -12.74 13.24 -27.63
C LYS A 6 -12.98 11.82 -27.12
N LYS A 7 -12.54 10.84 -27.92
CA LYS A 7 -12.49 9.40 -27.59
C LYS A 7 -12.09 9.28 -26.12
N GLN A 8 -12.92 8.66 -25.29
CA GLN A 8 -12.55 8.45 -23.88
C GLN A 8 -11.16 7.80 -23.84
N PRO A 9 -10.24 8.29 -23.00
CA PRO A 9 -8.91 7.69 -22.91
C PRO A 9 -9.10 6.21 -22.58
N ASP A 10 -8.46 5.35 -23.37
CA ASP A 10 -8.50 3.92 -23.10
C ASP A 10 -7.91 3.68 -21.71
N LEU A 11 -8.64 2.94 -20.85
CA LEU A 11 -8.14 2.63 -19.51
C LEU A 11 -6.82 1.84 -19.61
N HIS A 12 -6.63 1.02 -20.66
CA HIS A 12 -5.36 0.33 -20.90
C HIS A 12 -4.21 1.29 -21.17
N GLU A 13 -4.43 2.31 -22.01
CA GLU A 13 -3.42 3.32 -22.33
C GLU A 13 -3.09 4.19 -21.10
N THR A 14 -4.11 4.54 -20.33
CA THR A 14 -3.95 5.29 -19.09
C THR A 14 -3.18 4.49 -18.05
N LEU A 15 -3.50 3.20 -17.87
CA LEU A 15 -2.78 2.29 -16.99
C LEU A 15 -1.30 2.15 -17.41
N PHE A 16 -1.05 1.99 -18.70
CA PHE A 16 0.31 1.91 -19.23
C PHE A 16 1.11 3.19 -18.93
N GLN A 17 0.51 4.36 -19.19
CA GLN A 17 1.14 5.65 -18.92
C GLN A 17 1.42 5.86 -17.42
N LEU A 18 0.49 5.45 -16.54
CA LEU A 18 0.69 5.51 -15.09
C LEU A 18 1.85 4.61 -14.65
N LYS A 19 1.94 3.36 -15.14
CA LYS A 19 3.06 2.46 -14.82
C LYS A 19 4.40 2.99 -15.33
N MET A 20 4.42 3.59 -16.53
CA MET A 20 5.60 4.26 -17.07
C MET A 20 6.04 5.44 -16.20
N THR A 21 5.08 6.26 -15.77
CA THR A 21 5.33 7.43 -14.92
C THR A 21 5.81 7.00 -13.54
N ASN A 22 5.23 5.94 -12.95
CA ASN A 22 5.72 5.35 -11.70
C ASN A 22 7.21 4.99 -11.80
N LYS A 23 7.57 4.19 -12.82
CA LYS A 23 8.96 3.78 -13.05
C LYS A 23 9.89 4.96 -13.34
N GLN A 24 9.40 6.01 -13.97
CA GLN A 24 10.16 7.24 -14.18
C GLN A 24 10.41 7.97 -12.85
N MET A 25 9.42 8.05 -11.96
CA MET A 25 9.57 8.67 -10.64
C MET A 25 10.56 7.89 -9.75
N GLU A 26 10.51 6.56 -9.75
CA GLU A 26 11.50 5.73 -9.06
C GLU A 26 12.93 5.96 -9.56
N ARG A 27 13.10 6.13 -10.88
CA ARG A 27 14.40 6.45 -11.48
C ARG A 27 14.89 7.84 -11.06
N LEU A 28 14.01 8.83 -11.02
CA LEU A 28 14.33 10.18 -10.54
C LEU A 28 14.69 10.18 -9.05
N ALA A 29 13.98 9.42 -8.22
CA ALA A 29 14.31 9.23 -6.81
C ALA A 29 15.72 8.65 -6.65
N LYS A 30 16.03 7.54 -7.34
CA LYS A 30 17.37 6.92 -7.34
C LYS A 30 18.46 7.85 -7.86
N LYS A 31 18.14 8.71 -8.83
CA LYS A 31 19.09 9.71 -9.35
C LYS A 31 19.36 10.79 -8.30
N ALA A 32 18.32 11.30 -7.63
CA ALA A 32 18.46 12.29 -6.56
C ALA A 32 19.28 11.75 -5.38
N GLU A 33 19.11 10.48 -5.00
CA GLU A 33 19.94 9.81 -3.98
C GLU A 33 21.42 9.71 -4.40
N LYS A 34 21.70 9.39 -5.66
CA LYS A 34 23.09 9.38 -6.18
C LYS A 34 23.71 10.77 -6.13
N GLU A 35 22.97 11.79 -6.56
CA GLU A 35 23.41 13.19 -6.48
C GLU A 35 23.65 13.63 -5.03
N GLU A 36 22.82 13.20 -4.08
CA GLU A 36 22.98 13.43 -2.65
C GLU A 36 24.30 12.85 -2.13
N LYS A 37 24.62 11.59 -2.47
CA LYS A 37 25.90 10.94 -2.11
C LYS A 37 27.11 11.68 -2.69
N ILE A 38 27.00 12.17 -3.93
CA ILE A 38 28.05 12.97 -4.55
C ILE A 38 28.25 14.28 -3.77
N GLN A 39 27.18 14.98 -3.40
CA GLN A 39 27.31 16.20 -2.61
C GLN A 39 27.92 15.93 -1.23
N LYS A 40 27.52 14.84 -0.55
CA LYS A 40 28.16 14.41 0.71
C LYS A 40 29.67 14.21 0.57
N SER A 41 30.12 13.56 -0.52
CA SER A 41 31.55 13.39 -0.77
C SER A 41 32.29 14.72 -0.99
N LYS A 42 31.63 15.72 -1.58
CA LYS A 42 32.18 17.07 -1.75
C LYS A 42 32.24 17.83 -0.43
N ILE A 43 31.29 17.63 0.48
CA ILE A 43 31.34 18.19 1.85
C ILE A 43 32.59 17.70 2.57
N THR A 44 32.87 16.39 2.52
CA THR A 44 34.06 15.82 3.17
C THR A 44 35.35 16.43 2.63
N LYS A 45 35.45 16.60 1.31
CA LYS A 45 36.61 17.25 0.67
C LYS A 45 36.73 18.73 1.05
N ALA A 46 35.62 19.48 1.05
CA ALA A 46 35.61 20.89 1.41
C ALA A 46 36.00 21.11 2.90
N LEU A 47 35.58 20.22 3.79
CA LEU A 47 35.96 20.23 5.20
C LEU A 47 37.45 19.94 5.39
N GLN A 48 38.02 18.97 4.66
CA GLN A 48 39.46 18.69 4.69
C GLN A 48 40.31 19.86 4.21
N GLN A 49 39.79 20.65 3.26
CA GLN A 49 40.44 21.85 2.74
C GLN A 49 40.23 23.09 3.61
N GLY A 50 39.51 22.97 4.75
CA GLY A 50 39.21 24.10 5.63
C GLY A 50 38.17 25.09 5.09
N ASN A 51 37.54 24.81 3.94
CA ASN A 51 36.55 25.68 3.32
C ASN A 51 35.15 25.44 3.92
N LYS A 52 34.90 26.07 5.07
CA LYS A 52 33.64 25.94 5.82
C LYS A 52 32.42 26.49 5.07
N GLU A 53 32.57 27.57 4.30
CA GLU A 53 31.45 28.14 3.52
C GLU A 53 31.06 27.23 2.35
N GLY A 54 32.04 26.70 1.61
CA GLY A 54 31.79 25.74 0.53
C GLY A 54 31.14 24.45 1.04
N ALA A 55 31.58 23.95 2.21
CA ALA A 55 30.98 22.80 2.86
C ALA A 55 29.50 23.04 3.23
N ARG A 56 29.15 24.25 3.68
CA ARG A 56 27.76 24.62 4.01
C ARG A 56 26.86 24.61 2.78
N ILE A 57 27.32 25.16 1.65
CA ILE A 57 26.58 25.15 0.37
C ILE A 57 26.37 23.72 -0.15
N TYR A 58 27.40 22.86 -0.06
CA TYR A 58 27.26 21.45 -0.45
C TYR A 58 26.32 20.67 0.48
N ALA A 59 26.31 20.99 1.78
CA ALA A 59 25.39 20.39 2.75
C ALA A 59 23.92 20.76 2.46
N GLU A 60 23.64 22.04 2.20
CA GLU A 60 22.29 22.48 1.83
C GLU A 60 21.81 21.79 0.54
N ASN A 61 22.69 21.69 -0.46
CA ASN A 61 22.37 20.98 -1.70
C ASN A 61 22.12 19.48 -1.48
N ALA A 62 22.87 18.83 -0.57
CA ALA A 62 22.64 17.43 -0.21
C ALA A 62 21.27 17.24 0.45
N ILE A 63 20.91 18.09 1.41
CA ILE A 63 19.60 18.04 2.08
C ILE A 63 18.47 18.27 1.08
N ARG A 64 18.60 19.26 0.20
CA ARG A 64 17.62 19.53 -0.86
C ARG A 64 17.42 18.30 -1.75
N LYS A 65 18.52 17.64 -2.18
CA LYS A 65 18.45 16.44 -3.02
C LYS A 65 17.85 15.23 -2.30
N LYS A 66 18.12 15.07 -1.00
CA LYS A 66 17.47 14.05 -0.16
C LYS A 66 15.96 14.24 -0.13
N ASN A 67 15.51 15.48 0.12
CA ASN A 67 14.08 15.81 0.15
C ASN A 67 13.41 15.63 -1.20
N GLU A 68 14.09 15.99 -2.29
CA GLU A 68 13.62 15.77 -3.67
C GLU A 68 13.42 14.26 -3.93
N GLY A 69 14.40 13.43 -3.55
CA GLY A 69 14.33 11.98 -3.69
C GLY A 69 13.16 11.35 -2.92
N LEU A 70 12.96 11.75 -1.67
CA LEU A 70 11.82 11.30 -0.86
C LEU A 70 10.48 11.71 -1.47
N ASN A 71 10.39 12.93 -2.02
CA ASN A 71 9.16 13.39 -2.65
C ASN A 71 8.84 12.58 -3.92
N TYR A 72 9.83 12.29 -4.77
CA TYR A 72 9.64 11.41 -5.93
C TYR A 72 9.21 10.00 -5.53
N LEU A 73 9.79 9.45 -4.46
CA LEU A 73 9.41 8.12 -3.95
C LEU A 73 7.96 8.09 -3.44
N ARG A 74 7.53 9.12 -2.70
CA ARG A 74 6.12 9.24 -2.29
C ARG A 74 5.18 9.38 -3.49
N MET A 75 5.56 10.16 -4.50
CA MET A 75 4.77 10.28 -5.73
C MET A 75 4.71 8.95 -6.49
N ALA A 76 5.81 8.21 -6.58
CA ALA A 76 5.85 6.87 -7.18
C ALA A 76 4.86 5.93 -6.49
N ALA A 77 4.90 5.85 -5.15
CA ALA A 77 3.98 5.03 -4.37
C ALA A 77 2.50 5.42 -4.58
N ARG A 78 2.19 6.72 -4.63
CA ARG A 78 0.83 7.21 -4.92
C ARG A 78 0.38 6.85 -6.33
N ILE A 79 1.24 7.01 -7.33
CA ILE A 79 0.93 6.65 -8.72
C ILE A 79 0.72 5.14 -8.84
N ASP A 80 1.52 4.34 -8.15
CA ASP A 80 1.37 2.88 -8.14
C ASP A 80 0.02 2.45 -7.58
N ALA A 81 -0.38 3.01 -6.44
CA ALA A 81 -1.68 2.76 -5.82
C ALA A 81 -2.84 3.14 -6.74
N VAL A 82 -2.74 4.29 -7.43
CA VAL A 82 -3.73 4.69 -8.43
C VAL A 82 -3.74 3.74 -9.63
N SER A 83 -2.58 3.30 -10.10
CA SER A 83 -2.48 2.33 -11.21
C SER A 83 -3.14 1.00 -10.85
N ASN A 84 -2.96 0.52 -9.61
CA ASN A 84 -3.56 -0.72 -9.14
C ASN A 84 -5.09 -0.60 -9.08
N ARG A 85 -5.63 0.53 -8.61
CA ARG A 85 -7.08 0.79 -8.64
C ARG A 85 -7.63 0.82 -10.06
N VAL A 86 -6.93 1.46 -11.00
CA VAL A 86 -7.32 1.48 -12.42
C VAL A 86 -7.32 0.06 -13.00
N GLN A 87 -6.30 -0.74 -12.69
CA GLN A 87 -6.22 -2.13 -13.13
C GLN A 87 -7.39 -2.99 -12.58
N SER A 88 -7.74 -2.83 -11.30
CA SER A 88 -8.91 -3.50 -10.71
C SER A 88 -10.21 -3.07 -11.40
N ALA A 89 -10.39 -1.77 -11.66
CA ALA A 89 -11.56 -1.26 -12.36
C ALA A 89 -11.68 -1.82 -13.79
N MET A 90 -10.57 -2.02 -14.49
CA MET A 90 -10.55 -2.67 -15.81
C MET A 90 -10.99 -4.13 -15.73
N MET A 91 -10.46 -4.89 -14.76
CA MET A 91 -10.85 -6.28 -14.56
C MET A 91 -12.33 -6.40 -14.23
N MET A 92 -12.86 -5.50 -13.39
CA MET A 92 -14.28 -5.46 -13.05
C MET A 92 -15.16 -5.11 -14.27
N LYS A 93 -14.70 -4.20 -15.13
CA LYS A 93 -15.37 -3.88 -16.40
C LYS A 93 -15.41 -5.09 -17.33
N ASP A 94 -14.31 -5.82 -17.45
CA ASP A 94 -14.26 -7.04 -18.27
C ASP A 94 -15.14 -8.15 -17.70
N LEU A 95 -15.15 -8.33 -16.38
CA LEU A 95 -16.04 -9.26 -15.68
C LEU A 95 -17.50 -8.90 -15.93
N SER A 96 -17.88 -7.64 -15.77
CA SER A 96 -19.24 -7.16 -16.05
C SER A 96 -19.66 -7.42 -17.49
N LYS A 97 -18.75 -7.22 -18.46
CA LYS A 97 -18.99 -7.53 -19.87
C LYS A 97 -19.18 -9.04 -20.09
N GLN A 98 -18.38 -9.88 -19.45
CA GLN A 98 -18.53 -11.34 -19.51
C GLN A 98 -19.86 -11.78 -18.89
N MET A 99 -20.23 -11.26 -17.73
CA MET A 99 -21.53 -11.55 -17.09
C MET A 99 -22.69 -11.12 -17.98
N GLY A 100 -22.61 -9.96 -18.62
CA GLY A 100 -23.62 -9.53 -19.60
C GLY A 100 -23.77 -10.48 -20.78
N SER A 101 -22.68 -11.12 -21.23
CA SER A 101 -22.72 -12.16 -22.26
C SER A 101 -23.35 -13.46 -21.75
N VAL A 102 -23.03 -13.86 -20.51
CA VAL A 102 -23.60 -15.06 -19.87
C VAL A 102 -25.11 -14.88 -19.67
N VAL A 103 -25.56 -13.73 -19.16
CA VAL A 103 -26.98 -13.42 -18.97
C VAL A 103 -27.74 -13.46 -20.29
N LYS A 104 -27.18 -12.90 -21.38
CA LYS A 104 -27.78 -13.03 -22.72
C LYS A 104 -27.87 -14.48 -23.21
N GLY A 105 -26.85 -15.28 -22.91
CA GLY A 105 -26.86 -16.72 -23.20
C GLY A 105 -27.95 -17.46 -22.43
N LEU A 106 -28.12 -17.13 -21.15
CA LEU A 106 -29.20 -17.68 -20.31
C LEU A 106 -30.58 -17.25 -20.80
N ASP A 107 -30.77 -15.99 -21.20
CA ASP A 107 -32.03 -15.48 -21.74
C ASP A 107 -32.44 -16.21 -23.03
N SER A 108 -31.46 -16.49 -23.91
CA SER A 108 -31.65 -17.31 -25.10
C SER A 108 -32.02 -18.77 -24.79
N VAL A 109 -31.45 -19.36 -23.74
CA VAL A 109 -31.75 -20.73 -23.29
C VAL A 109 -33.12 -20.79 -22.60
N LEU A 110 -33.48 -19.78 -21.81
CA LEU A 110 -34.80 -19.66 -21.17
C LEU A 110 -35.91 -19.51 -22.20
N ALA A 111 -35.68 -18.80 -23.30
CA ALA A 111 -36.62 -18.70 -24.41
C ALA A 111 -36.88 -20.05 -25.14
N THR A 112 -36.01 -21.06 -24.94
CA THR A 112 -36.14 -22.39 -25.55
C THR A 112 -36.50 -23.51 -24.55
N MET A 113 -36.63 -23.21 -23.25
CA MET A 113 -36.95 -24.20 -22.21
C MET A 113 -38.41 -24.13 -21.75
N ASP A 114 -39.00 -25.31 -21.57
CA ASP A 114 -40.37 -25.56 -21.08
C ASP A 114 -40.59 -25.08 -19.63
N LEU A 115 -41.78 -24.58 -19.31
CA LEU A 115 -42.14 -23.91 -18.04
C LEU A 115 -41.86 -24.77 -16.78
N GLU A 116 -41.92 -26.09 -16.90
CA GLU A 116 -41.60 -27.04 -15.82
C GLU A 116 -40.13 -27.00 -15.39
N LYS A 117 -39.20 -26.80 -16.34
CA LYS A 117 -37.78 -26.65 -16.02
C LYS A 117 -37.46 -25.26 -15.46
N ILE A 118 -38.21 -24.23 -15.89
CA ILE A 118 -38.08 -22.86 -15.39
C ILE A 118 -38.33 -22.79 -13.88
N SER A 119 -39.34 -23.49 -13.35
CA SER A 119 -39.61 -23.58 -11.91
C SER A 119 -38.41 -24.16 -11.14
N SER A 120 -37.85 -25.27 -11.60
CA SER A 120 -36.67 -25.89 -10.95
C SER A 120 -35.42 -25.01 -11.04
N THR A 121 -35.24 -24.27 -12.13
CA THR A 121 -34.14 -23.32 -12.26
C THR A 121 -34.34 -22.04 -11.44
N MET A 122 -35.59 -21.59 -11.21
CA MET A 122 -35.86 -20.45 -10.33
C MET A 122 -35.63 -20.79 -8.86
N ASP A 123 -36.00 -21.98 -8.40
CA ASP A 123 -35.69 -22.45 -7.05
C ASP A 123 -34.16 -22.53 -6.82
N LYS A 124 -33.39 -22.94 -7.85
CA LYS A 124 -31.92 -22.94 -7.81
C LYS A 124 -31.31 -21.54 -7.93
N PHE A 125 -31.94 -20.64 -8.69
CA PHE A 125 -31.48 -19.26 -8.80
C PHE A 125 -31.70 -18.50 -7.49
N GLU A 126 -32.81 -18.72 -6.79
CA GLU A 126 -33.10 -18.11 -5.49
C GLU A 126 -32.12 -18.61 -4.41
N SER A 127 -31.78 -19.90 -4.42
CA SER A 127 -30.70 -20.44 -3.59
C SER A 127 -29.33 -19.82 -3.92
N LEU A 128 -28.95 -19.74 -5.20
CA LEU A 128 -27.66 -19.19 -5.62
C LEU A 128 -27.56 -17.68 -5.39
N PHE A 129 -28.68 -16.95 -5.49
CA PHE A 129 -28.72 -15.51 -5.26
C PHE A 129 -28.74 -15.18 -3.76
N SER A 130 -29.40 -15.99 -2.93
CA SER A 130 -29.30 -15.90 -1.46
C SER A 130 -27.88 -16.20 -0.97
N ASP A 131 -27.18 -17.17 -1.57
CA ASP A 131 -25.78 -17.45 -1.27
C ASP A 131 -24.85 -16.33 -1.78
N LEU A 132 -25.19 -15.71 -2.91
CA LEU A 132 -24.43 -14.57 -3.45
C LEU A 132 -24.63 -13.31 -2.61
N ASP A 133 -25.85 -13.00 -2.15
CA ASP A 133 -26.11 -11.86 -1.27
C ASP A 133 -25.43 -12.04 0.10
N THR A 134 -25.43 -13.25 0.66
CA THR A 134 -24.68 -13.52 1.90
C THR A 134 -23.17 -13.46 1.70
N HIS A 135 -22.64 -13.93 0.57
CA HIS A 135 -21.22 -13.76 0.23
C HIS A 135 -20.85 -12.30 -0.09
N THR A 136 -21.76 -11.53 -0.69
CA THR A 136 -21.55 -10.13 -1.02
C THR A 136 -21.69 -9.25 0.22
N GLU A 137 -22.59 -9.50 1.16
CA GLU A 137 -22.61 -8.84 2.47
C GLU A 137 -21.34 -9.14 3.28
N VAL A 138 -20.83 -10.37 3.26
CA VAL A 138 -19.56 -10.72 3.90
C VAL A 138 -18.39 -10.03 3.20
N MET A 139 -18.40 -9.97 1.87
CA MET A 139 -17.37 -9.28 1.09
C MET A 139 -17.46 -7.75 1.24
N ASP A 140 -18.64 -7.15 1.29
CA ASP A 140 -18.83 -5.70 1.41
C ASP A 140 -18.60 -5.23 2.85
N SER A 141 -18.89 -6.04 3.88
CA SER A 141 -18.47 -5.74 5.26
C SER A 141 -16.95 -5.84 5.46
N THR A 142 -16.28 -6.79 4.80
CA THR A 142 -14.82 -6.90 4.82
C THR A 142 -14.14 -5.85 3.93
N MET A 143 -14.77 -5.46 2.82
CA MET A 143 -14.24 -4.47 1.87
C MET A 143 -14.55 -3.02 2.27
N ALA A 144 -15.70 -2.73 2.92
CA ALA A 144 -15.98 -1.44 3.55
C ALA A 144 -15.01 -1.19 4.73
N SER A 145 -14.72 -2.23 5.53
CA SER A 145 -13.67 -2.16 6.56
C SER A 145 -12.27 -1.89 5.97
N ALA A 146 -11.99 -2.37 4.75
CA ALA A 146 -10.73 -2.14 4.03
C ALA A 146 -10.68 -0.84 3.19
N MET A 147 -11.82 -0.23 2.83
CA MET A 147 -11.90 0.94 1.96
C MET A 147 -11.82 2.28 2.72
N THR A 148 -12.26 2.35 3.98
CA THR A 148 -11.88 3.46 4.89
C THR A 148 -10.39 3.44 5.26
N LEU A 149 -9.69 2.36 4.91
CA LEU A 149 -8.32 2.03 5.27
C LEU A 149 -7.31 2.37 4.16
N SER A 150 -7.49 3.49 3.45
CA SER A 150 -6.60 3.81 2.31
C SER A 150 -5.15 4.16 2.70
N THR A 151 -4.82 4.24 4.00
CA THR A 151 -3.49 3.96 4.62
C THR A 151 -3.57 4.33 6.11
N PRO A 152 -4.05 3.45 7.01
CA PRO A 152 -3.90 3.70 8.44
C PRO A 152 -2.41 3.70 8.76
N GLU A 153 -1.96 4.79 9.37
CA GLU A 153 -0.57 5.00 9.77
C GLU A 153 -0.06 3.83 10.62
N ASP A 154 -0.95 3.26 11.46
CA ASP A 154 -0.69 2.08 12.30
C ASP A 154 -0.29 0.82 11.54
N GLN A 155 -0.90 0.54 10.37
CA GLN A 155 -0.52 -0.66 9.59
C GLN A 155 0.80 -0.46 8.85
N VAL A 156 1.10 0.79 8.46
CA VAL A 156 2.39 1.15 7.86
C VAL A 156 3.50 1.10 8.91
N GLU A 157 3.23 1.59 10.12
CA GLU A 157 4.16 1.56 11.25
C GLU A 157 4.38 0.12 11.75
N GLY A 158 3.31 -0.69 11.83
CA GLY A 158 3.41 -2.11 12.16
C GLY A 158 4.23 -2.91 11.13
N LEU A 159 4.01 -2.67 9.84
CA LEU A 159 4.81 -3.31 8.78
C LEU A 159 6.27 -2.83 8.79
N MET A 160 6.49 -1.54 9.04
CA MET A 160 7.84 -0.97 9.17
C MET A 160 8.59 -1.59 10.35
N LYS A 161 7.91 -1.77 11.50
CA LYS A 161 8.45 -2.42 12.69
C LYS A 161 8.76 -3.89 12.43
N GLN A 162 7.84 -4.64 11.82
CA GLN A 162 8.07 -6.03 11.46
C GLN A 162 9.26 -6.20 10.50
N VAL A 163 9.35 -5.36 9.46
CA VAL A 163 10.47 -5.40 8.50
C VAL A 163 11.79 -4.95 9.15
N ALA A 164 11.74 -4.02 10.12
CA ALA A 164 12.90 -3.60 10.89
C ALA A 164 13.38 -4.68 11.86
N GLU A 165 12.48 -5.44 12.49
CA GLU A 165 12.77 -6.61 13.31
C GLU A 165 13.38 -7.75 12.46
N GLU A 166 12.79 -8.05 11.31
CA GLU A 166 13.26 -9.10 10.38
C GLU A 166 14.64 -8.78 9.78
N ASN A 167 14.96 -7.49 9.56
CA ASN A 167 16.27 -7.06 9.06
C ASN A 167 17.27 -6.65 10.16
N GLY A 168 16.92 -6.84 11.45
CA GLY A 168 17.80 -6.49 12.58
C GLY A 168 18.10 -4.98 12.71
N LEU A 169 17.30 -4.10 12.08
CA LEU A 169 17.48 -2.65 12.13
C LEU A 169 17.12 -2.06 13.50
N GLU A 170 16.22 -2.69 14.27
CA GLU A 170 15.89 -2.23 15.64
C GLU A 170 17.09 -2.31 16.59
N VAL A 171 17.97 -3.31 16.41
CA VAL A 171 19.20 -3.43 17.23
C VAL A 171 20.16 -2.31 16.89
N LEU A 172 20.22 -1.87 15.64
CA LEU A 172 21.08 -0.77 15.22
C LEU A 172 20.56 0.59 15.68
N ASP A 173 19.24 0.81 15.68
CA ASP A 173 18.63 2.08 16.10
C ASP A 173 18.59 2.22 17.63
N LYS A 174 18.33 1.13 18.37
CA LYS A 174 18.50 1.08 19.84
C LYS A 174 19.97 1.18 20.26
N LEU A 175 20.91 0.68 19.45
CA LEU A 175 22.36 0.82 19.71
C LEU A 175 22.91 2.19 19.30
N ALA A 176 22.31 2.84 18.29
CA ALA A 176 22.67 4.21 17.88
C ALA A 176 22.09 5.27 18.82
N THR A 177 20.96 5.00 19.45
CA THR A 177 20.38 5.84 20.53
C THR A 177 20.96 5.53 21.90
N ALA A 178 21.57 4.35 22.10
CA ALA A 178 22.37 4.05 23.28
C ALA A 178 23.77 4.67 23.15
N THR A 179 23.93 5.89 23.67
CA THR A 179 25.24 6.44 24.02
C THR A 179 26.05 5.42 24.84
N PRO A 180 27.36 5.19 24.55
CA PRO A 180 28.19 4.32 25.37
C PRO A 180 28.49 5.04 26.68
N GLY A 181 27.72 4.75 27.73
CA GLY A 181 27.88 5.39 29.03
C GLY A 181 26.89 4.90 30.07
N THR A 182 27.36 3.91 30.85
CA THR A 182 27.05 3.70 32.27
C THR A 182 25.74 2.98 32.63
N ASP A 183 25.93 1.71 33.01
CA ASP A 183 25.23 0.94 34.05
C ASP A 183 23.71 1.05 34.19
N THR A 184 23.00 -0.01 33.76
CA THR A 184 21.98 -0.80 34.52
C THR A 184 21.10 -1.60 33.55
N VAL A 185 21.51 -2.84 33.25
CA VAL A 185 20.87 -3.73 32.24
C VAL A 185 19.71 -4.59 32.82
N SER A 186 19.15 -4.30 34.00
CA SER A 186 18.33 -5.31 34.69
C SER A 186 16.91 -4.92 35.12
N THR A 187 16.33 -3.81 34.65
CA THR A 187 15.04 -3.33 35.19
C THR A 187 13.88 -3.16 34.21
N LEU A 188 14.08 -3.28 32.89
CA LEU A 188 13.00 -2.99 31.93
C LEU A 188 12.14 -4.20 31.53
N THR A 189 12.56 -5.44 31.78
CA THR A 189 11.78 -6.64 31.42
C THR A 189 10.80 -7.08 32.51
N ASN A 190 11.08 -6.77 33.78
CA ASN A 190 10.26 -7.26 34.90
C ASN A 190 8.92 -6.52 35.04
N GLU A 191 8.86 -5.23 34.72
CA GLU A 191 7.62 -4.45 34.94
C GLU A 191 6.49 -4.77 33.95
N GLU A 192 6.84 -5.17 32.72
CA GLU A 192 5.84 -5.55 31.71
C GLU A 192 5.37 -6.99 31.91
N GLU A 193 6.27 -7.89 32.32
CA GLU A 193 5.93 -9.26 32.69
C GLU A 193 5.05 -9.31 33.95
N ASP A 194 5.32 -8.49 34.96
CA ASP A 194 4.48 -8.41 36.18
C ASP A 194 3.06 -7.89 35.90
N LYS A 195 2.93 -6.94 34.97
CA LYS A 195 1.61 -6.40 34.56
C LYS A 195 0.80 -7.42 33.78
N LEU A 196 1.42 -8.20 32.89
CA LEU A 196 0.76 -9.29 32.19
C LEU A 196 0.35 -10.43 33.15
N SER A 197 1.25 -10.79 34.07
CA SER A 197 1.02 -11.84 35.08
C SER A 197 -0.17 -11.52 35.98
N ARG A 198 -0.29 -10.26 36.42
CA ARG A 198 -1.44 -9.79 37.20
C ARG A 198 -2.75 -9.80 36.42
N ARG A 199 -2.74 -9.43 35.13
CA ARG A 199 -3.93 -9.50 34.27
C ARG A 199 -4.37 -10.94 34.00
N LEU A 200 -3.42 -11.85 33.79
CA LEU A 200 -3.70 -13.29 33.63
C LEU A 200 -4.27 -13.91 34.89
N ALA A 201 -3.78 -13.52 36.07
CA ALA A 201 -4.31 -13.98 37.36
C ALA A 201 -5.77 -13.51 37.58
N GLN A 202 -6.08 -12.24 37.26
CA GLN A 202 -7.44 -11.69 37.37
C GLN A 202 -8.45 -12.33 36.40
N LEU A 203 -8.00 -12.90 35.29
CA LEU A 203 -8.84 -13.64 34.34
C LEU A 203 -9.01 -15.12 34.71
N ARG A 204 -8.19 -15.65 35.63
CA ARG A 204 -8.16 -17.08 35.97
C ARG A 204 -8.95 -17.43 37.23
N ASP A 205 -9.23 -16.45 38.09
CA ASP A 205 -10.22 -16.55 39.18
C ASP A 205 -11.42 -15.66 38.88
N PRO A 206 -12.43 -16.13 38.13
CA PRO A 206 -13.75 -15.54 38.15
C PRO A 206 -14.45 -15.98 39.45
N ALA A 207 -15.00 -15.02 40.19
CA ALA A 207 -16.05 -15.32 41.17
C ALA A 207 -17.29 -15.89 40.45
#